data_AF-A0A257GXN0-F1
#
_entry.id   AF-A0A257GXN0-F1
#
_cell.length_a   1.000
_cell.length_b   1.000
_cell.length_c   1.000
_cell.angle_alpha   90.00
_cell.angle_beta   90.00
_cell.angle_gamma   90.00
#
_symmetry.space_group_name_H-M   'P 1'
#
loop_
_entity.id
_entity.type
_entity.pdbx_description
1 polymer ?
#
loop_
_entity_poly.entity_id
_entity_poly.type
_entity_poly.pdbx_seq_one_letter_code
_entity_poly.pdbx_strand_id
1 'polypeptide(L)'
;MFNFYTRLPRKTALRVLAVLMGLLVFGTQMPGLWRDAVFEATHLPWQLTKVAHFVLFAGLACLGHVRPVAWRLPWVLAGALLVAMATEGMQFWAAGRSPSWWDVGIDMAGALVGLTFARLVKG
;
A
#
# COMPACT_ATOMS: atom_id res chain seq x y z
N MET A 1 -1.24 -29.42 -2.28
CA MET A 1 -1.33 -28.44 -1.18
C MET A 1 0.07 -27.96 -0.88
N PHE A 2 0.53 -26.89 -1.54
CA PHE A 2 1.91 -26.41 -1.39
C PHE A 2 2.03 -25.68 -0.05
N ASN A 3 2.71 -26.30 0.90
CA ASN A 3 3.00 -25.77 2.22
C ASN A 3 4.06 -24.66 2.11
N PHE A 4 3.70 -23.52 1.51
CA PHE A 4 4.49 -22.28 1.52
C PHE A 4 4.39 -21.59 2.90
N TYR A 5 4.51 -22.35 4.01
CA TYR A 5 4.86 -21.79 5.31
C TYR A 5 6.32 -21.34 5.26
N THR A 6 6.59 -20.31 4.47
CA THR A 6 7.88 -19.66 4.40
C THR A 6 8.22 -19.12 5.77
N ARG A 7 9.41 -19.50 6.22
CA ARG A 7 10.12 -19.19 7.46
C ARG A 7 10.41 -17.70 7.64
N LEU A 8 9.47 -16.81 7.33
CA LEU A 8 9.70 -15.39 7.46
C LEU A 8 9.48 -15.01 8.93
N PRO A 9 10.52 -14.59 9.69
CA PRO A 9 10.36 -14.24 11.08
C PRO A 9 9.39 -13.07 11.23
N ARG A 10 8.62 -13.01 12.32
CA ARG A 10 7.69 -11.89 12.60
C ARG A 10 8.38 -10.53 12.51
N LYS A 11 9.62 -10.44 12.99
CA LYS A 11 10.44 -9.22 12.89
C LYS A 11 10.68 -8.81 11.43
N THR A 12 10.99 -9.77 10.55
CA THR A 12 11.19 -9.51 9.13
C THR A 12 9.89 -9.07 8.46
N ALA A 13 8.76 -9.71 8.77
CA ALA A 13 7.45 -9.30 8.26
C ALA A 13 7.10 -7.87 8.67
N LEU A 14 7.34 -7.51 9.94
CA LEU A 14 7.13 -6.14 10.44
C LEU A 14 8.08 -5.13 9.77
N ARG A 15 9.33 -5.50 9.48
CA ARG A 15 10.26 -4.66 8.72
C ARG A 15 9.78 -4.43 7.29
N VAL A 16 9.27 -5.47 6.62
CA VAL A 16 8.70 -5.33 5.28
C VAL A 16 7.47 -4.43 5.33
N LEU A 17 6.56 -4.60 6.30
CA LEU A 17 5.43 -3.68 6.50
C LEU A 17 5.91 -2.23 6.70
N ALA A 18 6.95 -2.01 7.51
CA ALA A 18 7.51 -0.68 7.72
C ALA A 18 8.13 -0.11 6.44
N VAL A 19 8.80 -0.92 5.61
CA VAL A 19 9.32 -0.49 4.31
C VAL A 19 8.18 -0.13 3.35
N LEU A 20 7.13 -0.95 3.25
CA LEU A 20 5.96 -0.65 2.42
C LEU A 20 5.29 0.66 2.87
N MET A 21 5.17 0.87 4.19
CA MET A 21 4.67 2.12 4.75
C MET A 21 5.57 3.31 4.40
N GLY A 22 6.90 3.15 4.54
CA GLY A 22 7.86 4.18 4.18
C GLY A 22 7.80 4.55 2.70
N LEU A 23 7.67 3.57 1.81
CA LEU A 23 7.49 3.79 0.37
C LEU A 23 6.20 4.55 0.08
N LEU A 24 5.11 4.22 0.77
CA LEU A 24 3.82 4.90 0.62
C LEU A 24 3.92 6.37 1.05
N VAL A 25 4.50 6.65 2.22
CA VAL A 25 4.69 8.02 2.72
C VAL A 25 5.62 8.80 1.80
N PHE A 26 6.74 8.21 1.39
CA PHE A 26 7.70 8.82 0.48
C PHE A 26 7.06 9.15 -0.87
N GLY A 27 6.33 8.21 -1.47
CA GLY A 27 5.61 8.43 -2.73
C GLY A 27 4.51 9.48 -2.63
N THR A 28 3.80 9.52 -1.49
CA THR A 28 2.75 10.52 -1.23
C THR A 28 3.33 11.93 -1.11
N GLN A 29 4.52 12.07 -0.52
CA GLN A 29 5.19 13.37 -0.31
C GLN A 29 6.19 13.73 -1.41
N MET A 30 6.32 12.90 -2.45
CA MET A 30 7.24 13.17 -3.55
C MET A 30 6.82 14.46 -4.26
N PRO A 31 7.72 15.46 -4.39
CA PRO A 31 7.43 16.69 -5.11
C PRO A 31 6.98 16.42 -6.55
N GLY A 32 5.99 17.17 -7.04
CA GLY A 32 5.47 17.01 -8.41
C GLY A 32 6.58 17.02 -9.47
N LEU A 33 7.54 17.94 -9.37
CA LEU A 33 8.69 18.02 -10.29
C LEU A 33 9.51 16.72 -10.37
N TRP A 34 9.72 16.05 -9.24
CA TRP A 34 10.49 14.81 -9.19
C TRP A 34 9.70 13.66 -9.81
N ARG A 35 8.41 13.56 -9.46
CA ARG A 35 7.49 12.59 -10.06
C ARG A 35 7.44 12.75 -11.57
N ASP A 36 7.27 13.97 -12.05
CA ASP A 36 7.09 14.27 -13.47
C ASP A 36 8.38 13.97 -14.24
N ALA A 37 9.55 14.31 -13.69
CA ALA A 37 10.85 13.93 -14.25
C ALA A 37 11.04 12.41 -14.33
N VAL A 38 10.58 11.65 -13.32
CA VAL A 38 10.62 10.18 -13.36
C VAL A 38 9.72 9.64 -14.45
N PHE A 39 8.50 10.17 -14.61
CA PHE A 39 7.59 9.74 -15.67
C PHE A 39 8.08 10.06 -17.06
N GLU A 40 8.65 11.24 -17.25
CA GLU A 40 9.30 11.64 -18.50
C GLU A 40 10.47 10.71 -18.83
N ALA A 41 11.37 10.48 -17.87
CA ALA A 41 12.54 9.61 -18.09
C ALA A 41 12.16 8.14 -18.35
N THR A 42 11.09 7.65 -17.74
CA THR A 42 10.68 6.23 -17.83
C THR A 42 9.61 5.97 -18.88
N HIS A 43 9.05 7.01 -19.52
CA HIS A 43 7.91 6.92 -20.45
C HIS A 43 6.71 6.17 -19.86
N LEU A 44 6.57 6.20 -18.53
CA LEU A 44 5.48 5.52 -17.84
C LEU A 44 4.22 6.39 -17.82
N PRO A 45 3.04 5.76 -17.86
CA PRO A 45 1.78 6.50 -17.81
C PRO A 45 1.61 7.17 -16.44
N TRP A 46 1.05 8.38 -16.43
CA TRP A 46 0.84 9.17 -15.21
C TRP A 46 0.00 8.46 -14.15
N GLN A 47 -0.86 7.51 -14.55
CA GLN A 47 -1.68 6.70 -13.65
C GLN A 47 -0.85 5.74 -12.78
N LEU A 48 0.45 5.58 -13.05
CA LEU A 48 1.30 4.66 -12.31
C LEU A 48 1.37 4.99 -10.81
N THR A 49 1.21 6.25 -10.40
CA THR A 49 1.16 6.55 -8.95
C THR A 49 -0.03 5.88 -8.27
N LYS A 50 -1.18 5.80 -8.96
CA LYS A 50 -2.39 5.15 -8.43
C LYS A 50 -2.21 3.65 -8.36
N VAL A 51 -1.58 3.06 -9.39
CA VAL A 51 -1.23 1.64 -9.40
C VAL A 51 -0.23 1.31 -8.29
N ALA A 52 0.77 2.16 -8.06
CA ALA A 52 1.75 1.99 -7.00
C ALA A 52 1.09 1.96 -5.63
N HIS A 53 0.22 2.93 -5.32
CA HIS A 53 -0.52 2.95 -4.06
C HIS A 53 -1.42 1.72 -3.92
N PHE A 54 -2.19 1.38 -4.95
CA PHE A 54 -3.00 0.16 -4.98
C PHE A 54 -2.19 -1.10 -4.61
N VAL A 55 -1.02 -1.27 -5.23
CA VAL A 55 -0.12 -2.42 -4.97
C VAL A 55 0.45 -2.36 -3.56
N LEU A 56 0.84 -1.19 -3.06
CA LEU A 56 1.34 -1.02 -1.69
C LEU A 56 0.27 -1.36 -0.66
N PHE A 57 -0.97 -0.91 -0.85
CA PHE A 57 -2.10 -1.26 0.02
C PHE A 57 -2.43 -2.75 -0.05
N ALA A 58 -2.38 -3.36 -1.23
CA ALA A 58 -2.51 -4.81 -1.37
C ALA A 58 -1.42 -5.56 -0.59
N GLY A 59 -0.16 -5.12 -0.69
CA GLY A 59 0.97 -5.68 0.05
C GLY A 59 0.82 -5.53 1.57
N LEU A 60 0.47 -4.34 2.05
CA LEU A 60 0.24 -4.04 3.47
C LEU A 60 -0.88 -4.92 4.05
N ALA A 61 -2.02 -4.99 3.35
CA ALA A 61 -3.17 -5.73 3.82
C ALA A 61 -2.93 -7.25 3.77
N CYS A 62 -2.28 -7.73 2.70
CA CYS A 62 -1.89 -9.14 2.58
C CYS A 62 -0.94 -9.54 3.71
N LEU A 63 0.18 -8.83 3.86
CA LEU A 63 1.22 -9.17 4.83
C LEU A 63 0.75 -8.99 6.27
N GLY A 64 -0.06 -7.96 6.55
CA GLY A 64 -0.69 -7.76 7.85
C GLY A 64 -1.63 -8.90 8.22
N HIS A 65 -2.34 -9.47 7.24
CA HIS A 65 -3.30 -10.52 7.49
C HIS A 65 -2.66 -11.92 7.55
N VAL A 66 -1.64 -12.26 6.75
CA VAL A 66 -1.00 -13.59 6.77
C VAL A 66 -0.11 -13.82 8.00
N ARG A 67 0.21 -15.09 8.31
CA ARG A 67 1.23 -15.41 9.32
C ARG A 67 2.61 -14.95 8.81
N PRO A 68 3.49 -14.46 9.68
CA PRO A 68 3.43 -14.50 11.15
C PRO A 68 2.72 -13.30 11.82
N VAL A 69 2.22 -12.31 11.07
CA VAL A 69 1.60 -11.10 11.65
C VAL A 69 0.18 -11.41 12.12
N ALA A 70 -0.64 -11.98 11.24
CA ALA A 70 -1.96 -12.53 11.53
C ALA A 70 -2.93 -11.55 12.20
N TRP A 71 -2.92 -10.27 11.80
CA TRP A 71 -3.90 -9.30 12.28
C TRP A 71 -5.32 -9.71 11.86
N ARG A 72 -6.29 -9.45 12.75
CA ARG A 72 -7.70 -9.73 12.49
C ARG A 72 -8.20 -8.85 11.34
N LEU A 73 -9.08 -9.40 10.51
CA LEU A 73 -9.61 -8.72 9.32
C LEU A 73 -10.13 -7.29 9.60
N PRO A 74 -10.95 -7.04 10.64
CA PRO A 74 -11.43 -5.68 10.91
C PRO A 74 -10.31 -4.68 11.18
N TRP A 75 -9.24 -5.11 11.85
CA TRP A 75 -8.08 -4.25 12.15
C TRP A 75 -7.24 -3.95 10.91
N VAL A 76 -7.12 -4.91 9.99
CA VAL A 76 -6.43 -4.66 8.71
C VAL A 76 -7.21 -3.66 7.88
N LEU A 77 -8.54 -3.79 7.80
CA LEU A 77 -9.39 -2.87 7.05
C LEU A 77 -9.42 -1.48 7.67
N ALA A 78 -9.58 -1.38 9.00
CA ALA A 78 -9.54 -0.10 9.71
C ALA A 78 -8.17 0.57 9.58
N GLY A 79 -7.08 -0.20 9.71
CA GLY A 79 -5.72 0.30 9.51
C GLY A 79 -5.48 0.79 8.09
N ALA A 80 -5.93 0.04 7.07
CA ALA A 80 -5.85 0.47 5.68
C ALA A 80 -6.65 1.76 5.45
N LEU A 81 -7.88 1.85 5.94
CA LEU A 81 -8.69 3.07 5.79
C LEU A 81 -8.02 4.28 6.46
N LEU A 82 -7.51 4.10 7.67
CA LEU A 82 -6.78 5.15 8.39
C LEU A 82 -5.57 5.62 7.59
N VAL A 83 -4.78 4.69 7.05
CA VAL A 83 -3.60 5.01 6.25
C VAL A 83 -3.99 5.72 4.96
N ALA A 84 -5.04 5.26 4.25
CA ALA A 84 -5.54 5.89 3.02
C ALA A 84 -6.01 7.33 3.27
N MET A 85 -6.79 7.55 4.33
CA MET A 85 -7.20 8.89 4.74
C MET A 85 -6.01 9.76 5.15
N ALA A 86 -5.02 9.19 5.84
CA ALA A 86 -3.82 9.92 6.23
C ALA A 86 -2.97 10.30 5.01
N THR A 87 -2.77 9.40 4.04
CA THR A 87 -2.04 9.70 2.80
C THR A 87 -2.77 10.72 1.96
N GLU A 88 -4.10 10.65 1.89
CA GLU A 88 -4.91 11.64 1.20
C GLU A 88 -4.81 13.02 1.87
N GLY A 89 -4.92 13.06 3.20
CA GLY A 89 -4.73 14.28 3.97
C GLY A 89 -3.33 14.87 3.78
N MET A 90 -2.29 14.04 3.80
CA MET A 90 -0.92 14.48 3.56
C MET A 90 -0.72 15.15 2.20
N GLN A 91 -1.56 14.87 1.19
CA GLN A 91 -1.47 15.54 -0.11
C GLN A 91 -1.82 17.03 -0.05
N PHE A 92 -2.52 17.53 0.98
CA PHE A 92 -2.75 18.98 1.17
C PHE A 92 -1.44 19.77 1.28
N TRP A 93 -0.35 19.12 1.69
CA TRP A 93 0.98 19.74 1.82
C TRP A 93 1.95 19.32 0.71
N ALA A 94 1.53 18.45 -0.22
CA ALA A 94 2.36 18.00 -1.33
C ALA A 94 2.18 18.92 -2.55
N ALA A 95 3.25 19.60 -2.96
CA ALA A 95 3.22 20.52 -4.11
C ALA A 95 2.83 19.80 -5.41
N GLY A 96 1.83 20.33 -6.12
CA GLY A 96 1.34 19.77 -7.39
C GLY A 96 0.44 18.54 -7.23
N ARG A 97 -0.13 18.33 -6.04
CA ARG A 97 -1.14 17.31 -5.75
C ARG A 97 -2.44 17.95 -5.28
N SER A 98 -3.53 17.24 -5.50
CA SER A 98 -4.87 17.63 -5.07
C SER A 98 -5.55 16.43 -4.44
N PRO A 99 -6.04 16.53 -3.19
CA PRO A 99 -6.74 15.43 -2.57
C PRO A 99 -8.01 15.02 -3.33
N SER A 100 -8.30 13.73 -3.37
CA SER A 100 -9.44 13.10 -4.01
C SER A 100 -9.91 11.87 -3.23
N TRP A 101 -11.21 11.83 -2.92
CA TRP A 101 -11.86 10.64 -2.35
C TRP A 101 -11.75 9.41 -3.24
N TRP A 102 -11.53 9.60 -4.55
CA TRP A 102 -11.32 8.49 -5.48
C TRP A 102 -10.02 7.75 -5.19
N ASP A 103 -8.97 8.46 -4.75
CA ASP A 103 -7.67 7.85 -4.46
C ASP A 103 -7.75 7.01 -3.18
N VAL A 104 -8.49 7.47 -2.16
CA VAL A 104 -8.87 6.63 -0.99
C VAL A 104 -9.60 5.35 -1.42
N GLY A 105 -10.51 5.46 -2.38
CA GLY A 105 -11.23 4.31 -2.94
C GLY A 105 -10.31 3.29 -3.61
N ILE A 106 -9.33 3.77 -4.40
CA ILE A 106 -8.32 2.93 -5.06
C ILE A 106 -7.44 2.23 -4.02
N ASP A 107 -7.01 2.95 -2.98
CA ASP A 107 -6.19 2.40 -1.90
C ASP A 107 -6.94 1.27 -1.17
N MET A 108 -8.21 1.50 -0.85
CA MET A 108 -9.06 0.49 -0.23
C MET A 108 -9.34 -0.70 -1.16
N ALA A 109 -9.51 -0.48 -2.46
CA ALA A 109 -9.62 -1.56 -3.43
C ALA A 109 -8.34 -2.43 -3.45
N GLY A 110 -7.16 -1.79 -3.38
CA GLY A 110 -5.88 -2.49 -3.23
C GLY A 110 -5.84 -3.35 -1.97
N ALA A 111 -6.22 -2.79 -0.83
CA ALA A 111 -6.29 -3.53 0.44
C ALA A 111 -7.23 -4.74 0.37
N LEU A 112 -8.40 -4.62 -0.26
CA LEU A 112 -9.34 -5.72 -0.46
C LEU A 112 -8.77 -6.82 -1.37
N VAL A 113 -8.06 -6.47 -2.43
CA VAL A 113 -7.36 -7.43 -3.29
C VAL A 113 -6.25 -8.15 -2.51
N GLY A 114 -5.47 -7.42 -1.71
CA GLY A 114 -4.45 -8.00 -0.83
C GLY A 114 -5.03 -9.00 0.17
N LEU A 115 -6.17 -8.67 0.79
CA LEU A 115 -6.89 -9.57 1.69
C LEU A 115 -7.44 -10.81 0.99
N THR A 116 -7.95 -10.65 -0.23
CA THR A 116 -8.41 -11.77 -1.05
C THR A 116 -7.26 -12.73 -1.34
N PHE A 117 -6.10 -12.20 -1.75
CA PHE A 117 -4.89 -12.99 -1.94
C PHE A 117 -4.43 -13.68 -0.65
N ALA A 118 -4.44 -12.97 0.49
CA ALA A 118 -4.09 -13.54 1.78
C ALA A 118 -5.00 -14.72 2.18
N ARG A 119 -6.27 -14.71 1.79
CA ARG A 119 -7.18 -15.85 2.02
C ARG A 119 -6.83 -17.05 1.15
N LEU A 120 -6.44 -16.82 -0.10
CA LEU A 120 -6.00 -17.88 -1.02
C LEU A 120 -4.70 -18.56 -0.55
N VAL A 121 -3.83 -17.82 0.15
CA VAL A 121 -2.55 -18.33 0.65
C VAL A 121 -2.66 -18.92 2.07
N LYS A 122 -3.70 -18.56 2.84
CA LYS A 122 -3.98 -19.12 4.17
C LYS A 122 -4.72 -20.46 4.15
N GLY A 123 -5.47 -20.75 3.09
CA GLY A 123 -6.18 -22.02 2.89
C GLY A 123 -5.24 -23.11 2.41
#